data_AF-A0A558CH83-F1
#
_entry.id   AF-A0A558CH83-F1
#
_cell.length_a   1.000
_cell.length_b   1.000
_cell.length_c   1.000
_cell.angle_alpha   90.00
_cell.angle_beta   90.00
_cell.angle_gamma   90.00
#
_symmetry.space_group_name_H-M   'P 1'
#
loop_
_entity.id
_entity.type
_entity.pdbx_description
1 polymer ?
#
loop_
_entity_poly.entity_id
_entity_poly.type
_entity_poly.pdbx_seq_one_letter_code
_entity_poly.pdbx_strand_id
1 'polypeptide(L)'
;MPHTSLRVFSCTTRYTREGLLVADKVRLTREEDLQVNLDDVVTINTLAAPLRRVRNYHVLQHELRLLLSYLRGGNRRTLTVRQHDLLSSARHISAFFIESLGLGVLTAAVQAHYAWPGNEDTLEHFDVLPDELTDYYLRKGVRPDLLFRFPQESGNRLAGEARGRSSKRHKKSAPSAEQRRRLNQILGWSQRHDHHPVTMTWTYTGEEEVKADLFEIILPPPVARREPPVRQVFVQEPVDASPILFANLTQGPADRTLFGSVAEDALFESAPIADRRLGGAEVRGDWAAADLFGSADTLFLLGVLPDRPGGRTRDMIRAHRSRARLEFDPLQVAVFGRLLFVTATRVSSPPPWSEVLSRLG
;
A
#
# COMPACT_ATOMS: atom_id res chain seq x y z
N MET A 1 1.33 -7.31 16.88
CA MET A 1 1.48 -6.34 15.77
C MET A 1 1.00 -4.95 16.20
N PRO A 2 1.43 -3.84 15.58
CA PRO A 2 0.82 -2.55 15.84
C PRO A 2 -0.60 -2.49 15.25
N HIS A 3 -1.50 -1.80 15.94
CA HIS A 3 -2.89 -1.60 15.56
C HIS A 3 -3.15 -0.15 15.18
N THR A 4 -4.16 0.05 14.33
CA THR A 4 -4.69 1.34 13.87
C THR A 4 -6.19 1.31 14.09
N SER A 5 -6.78 2.39 14.62
CA SER A 5 -8.24 2.49 14.73
C SER A 5 -8.90 2.63 13.36
N LEU A 6 -9.72 1.66 12.97
CA LEU A 6 -10.46 1.63 11.71
C LEU A 6 -11.94 1.95 11.96
N ARG A 7 -12.51 2.84 11.15
CA ARG A 7 -13.96 3.01 11.03
C ARG A 7 -14.37 2.54 9.67
N VAL A 8 -15.44 1.75 9.59
CA VAL A 8 -15.99 1.31 8.31
C VAL A 8 -17.29 2.03 8.05
N PHE A 9 -17.37 2.62 6.87
CA PHE A 9 -18.51 3.36 6.38
C PHE A 9 -19.13 2.59 5.21
N SER A 10 -20.41 2.24 5.33
CA SER A 10 -21.18 1.78 4.19
C SER A 10 -21.62 2.97 3.35
N CYS A 11 -21.31 2.93 2.06
CA CYS A 11 -21.57 3.97 1.08
C CYS A 11 -22.47 3.45 -0.02
N THR A 12 -23.77 3.75 0.08
CA THR A 12 -24.72 3.53 -1.03
C THR A 12 -24.51 4.56 -2.13
N THR A 13 -24.90 4.21 -3.35
CA THR A 13 -24.70 5.04 -4.54
C THR A 13 -26.02 5.39 -5.21
N ARG A 14 -26.04 6.50 -5.94
CA ARG A 14 -27.18 6.91 -6.78
C ARG A 14 -26.69 7.62 -8.03
N TYR A 15 -27.59 7.76 -9.01
CA TYR A 15 -27.35 8.63 -10.15
C TYR A 15 -27.81 10.06 -9.87
N THR A 16 -27.06 11.04 -10.36
CA THR A 16 -27.55 12.42 -10.50
C THR A 16 -28.53 12.52 -11.67
N ARG A 17 -29.13 13.70 -11.87
CA ARG A 17 -29.99 13.97 -13.03
C ARG A 17 -29.23 13.86 -14.34
N GLU A 18 -27.94 14.18 -14.30
CA GLU A 18 -26.99 14.10 -15.42
C GLU A 18 -26.46 12.68 -15.65
N GLY A 19 -26.94 11.68 -14.89
CA GLY A 19 -26.52 10.29 -15.03
C GLY A 19 -25.16 9.97 -14.42
N LEU A 20 -24.63 10.83 -13.55
CA LEU A 20 -23.35 10.59 -12.86
C LEU A 20 -23.56 9.70 -11.64
N LEU A 21 -22.76 8.64 -11.51
CA LEU A 21 -22.73 7.83 -10.30
C LEU A 21 -22.05 8.59 -9.17
N VAL A 22 -22.77 8.81 -8.07
CA VAL A 22 -22.29 9.56 -6.89
C VAL A 22 -22.64 8.84 -5.60
N ALA A 23 -21.93 9.17 -4.53
CA ALA A 23 -22.22 8.68 -3.18
C ALA A 23 -23.55 9.26 -2.70
N ASP A 24 -24.46 8.41 -2.24
CA ASP A 24 -25.75 8.80 -1.68
C ASP A 24 -25.68 8.90 -0.15
N LYS A 25 -26.06 7.83 0.55
CA LYS A 25 -25.95 7.73 2.01
C LYS A 25 -24.64 7.06 2.37
N VAL A 26 -23.89 7.73 3.24
CA VAL A 26 -22.64 7.23 3.83
C VAL A 26 -22.85 7.18 5.34
N ARG A 27 -22.73 5.98 5.92
CA ARG A 27 -23.02 5.74 7.34
C ARG A 27 -21.90 4.94 7.96
N LEU A 28 -21.41 5.39 9.12
CA LEU A 28 -20.55 4.58 9.97
C LEU A 28 -21.32 3.32 10.37
N THR A 29 -20.78 2.15 10.04
CA THR A 29 -21.39 0.86 10.38
C THR A 29 -20.68 0.16 11.53
N ARG A 30 -19.36 0.31 11.63
CA ARG A 30 -18.57 -0.28 12.73
C ARG A 30 -17.26 0.46 12.96
N GLU A 31 -16.72 0.27 14.16
CA GLU A 31 -15.35 0.65 14.51
C GLU A 31 -14.62 -0.60 14.98
N GLU A 32 -13.39 -0.80 14.52
CA GLU A 32 -12.59 -1.99 14.80
C GLU A 32 -11.10 -1.65 14.86
N ASP A 33 -10.32 -2.51 15.52
CA ASP A 33 -8.87 -2.40 15.52
C ASP A 33 -8.30 -3.12 14.30
N LEU A 34 -7.63 -2.37 13.44
CA LEU A 34 -6.94 -2.91 12.28
C LEU A 34 -5.50 -3.24 12.64
N GLN A 35 -5.12 -4.51 12.52
CA GLN A 35 -3.72 -4.90 12.53
C GLN A 35 -3.05 -4.42 11.25
N VAL A 36 -2.00 -3.61 11.38
CA VAL A 36 -1.20 -3.15 10.25
C VAL A 36 0.19 -3.74 10.41
N ASN A 37 0.64 -4.53 9.44
CA ASN A 37 2.03 -4.99 9.43
C ASN A 37 2.91 -3.85 8.87
N LEU A 38 3.98 -3.50 9.58
CA LEU A 38 4.94 -2.51 9.09
C LEU A 38 5.55 -2.98 7.77
N ASP A 39 5.81 -4.29 7.65
CA ASP A 39 6.35 -4.85 6.42
C ASP A 39 5.37 -4.68 5.25
N ASP A 40 4.04 -4.72 5.46
CA ASP A 40 3.06 -4.44 4.40
C ASP A 40 3.14 -2.98 3.96
N VAL A 41 3.28 -2.05 4.91
CA VAL A 41 3.47 -0.63 4.61
C VAL A 41 4.74 -0.42 3.81
N VAL A 42 5.84 -1.03 4.20
CA VAL A 42 7.15 -0.91 3.53
C VAL A 42 7.10 -1.52 2.13
N THR A 43 6.64 -2.76 2.05
CA THR A 43 6.68 -3.59 0.85
C THR A 43 5.81 -3.02 -0.26
N ILE A 44 4.59 -2.57 0.05
CA ILE A 44 3.64 -2.11 -0.97
C ILE A 44 4.15 -0.83 -1.67
N ASN A 45 4.96 -0.03 -0.96
CA ASN A 45 5.59 1.15 -1.54
C ASN A 45 6.83 0.86 -2.37
N THR A 46 7.58 -0.18 -2.02
CA THR A 46 8.69 -0.62 -2.87
C THR A 46 8.22 -1.04 -4.27
N LEU A 47 6.93 -1.38 -4.42
CA LEU A 47 6.29 -1.76 -5.68
C LEU A 47 5.60 -0.62 -6.41
N ALA A 48 5.14 0.39 -5.66
CA ALA A 48 4.41 1.54 -6.21
C ALA A 48 5.31 2.43 -7.10
N ALA A 49 6.59 2.52 -6.74
CA ALA A 49 7.64 2.08 -7.63
C ALA A 49 7.43 2.16 -9.16
N PRO A 50 7.39 3.31 -9.88
CA PRO A 50 7.38 3.23 -11.33
C PRO A 50 8.64 2.52 -11.82
N LEU A 51 8.47 1.26 -12.22
CA LEU A 51 9.49 0.33 -12.74
C LEU A 51 10.19 0.82 -14.01
N ARG A 52 9.90 2.06 -14.44
CA ARG A 52 10.52 2.71 -15.58
C ARG A 52 11.96 3.16 -15.31
N ARG A 53 12.45 3.05 -14.07
CA ARG A 53 13.85 3.32 -13.72
C ARG A 53 14.41 2.13 -12.98
N VAL A 54 15.54 1.64 -13.47
CA VAL A 54 16.42 0.70 -12.75
C VAL A 54 16.73 1.29 -11.38
N ARG A 55 16.32 0.60 -10.31
CA ARG A 55 16.56 1.03 -8.93
C ARG A 55 17.86 0.41 -8.42
N ASN A 56 18.72 1.25 -7.86
CA ASN A 56 19.90 0.80 -7.13
C ASN A 56 19.50 0.43 -5.70
N TYR A 57 20.08 -0.65 -5.18
CA TYR A 57 19.84 -1.19 -3.84
C TYR A 57 19.94 -0.12 -2.74
N HIS A 58 20.99 0.69 -2.75
CA HIS A 58 21.20 1.70 -1.72
C HIS A 58 20.15 2.80 -1.77
N VAL A 59 19.67 3.19 -2.96
CA VAL A 59 18.59 4.17 -3.08
C VAL A 59 17.32 3.64 -2.44
N LEU A 60 16.94 2.40 -2.75
CA LEU A 60 15.79 1.76 -2.14
C LEU A 60 15.94 1.68 -0.61
N GLN A 61 17.10 1.24 -0.13
CA GLN A 61 17.38 1.20 1.30
C GLN A 61 17.21 2.58 1.97
N HIS A 62 17.67 3.66 1.35
CA HIS A 62 17.50 5.02 1.89
C HIS A 62 16.04 5.48 1.88
N GLU A 63 15.27 5.19 0.84
CA GLU A 63 13.83 5.47 0.80
C GLU A 63 13.09 4.76 1.95
N LEU A 64 13.46 3.50 2.21
CA LEU A 64 12.88 2.72 3.31
C LEU A 64 13.29 3.26 4.68
N ARG A 65 14.55 3.69 4.85
CA ARG A 65 15.00 4.37 6.06
C ARG A 65 14.20 5.63 6.32
N LEU A 66 13.98 6.45 5.30
CA LEU A 66 13.16 7.65 5.42
C LEU A 66 11.74 7.30 5.87
N LEU A 67 11.11 6.29 5.26
CA LEU A 67 9.77 5.85 5.64
C LEU A 67 9.72 5.35 7.10
N LEU A 68 10.63 4.46 7.48
CA LEU A 68 10.68 3.87 8.80
C LEU A 68 11.04 4.88 9.89
N SER A 69 11.84 5.91 9.57
CA SER A 69 12.23 6.96 10.52
C SER A 69 11.05 7.74 11.08
N TYR A 70 9.99 7.91 10.29
CA TYR A 70 8.77 8.58 10.72
C TYR A 70 7.81 7.67 11.50
N LEU A 71 7.98 6.35 11.42
CA LEU A 71 7.18 5.41 12.18
C LEU A 71 7.79 5.21 13.57
N ARG A 72 6.91 5.09 14.56
CA ARG A 72 7.29 4.62 15.90
C ARG A 72 6.46 3.40 16.24
N GLY A 73 7.14 2.34 16.67
CA GLY A 73 6.50 1.26 17.40
C GLY A 73 6.12 1.79 18.77
N GLY A 74 4.87 2.23 18.96
CA GLY A 74 4.42 2.72 20.25
C GLY A 74 4.56 1.63 21.33
N ASN A 75 4.85 2.03 22.56
CA ASN A 75 4.91 1.14 23.73
C ASN A 75 3.62 0.33 23.99
N ARG A 76 2.51 0.69 23.33
CA ARG A 76 1.16 0.15 23.52
C ARG A 76 0.59 -0.64 22.34
N ARG A 77 1.43 -1.18 21.44
CA ARG A 77 0.98 -1.91 20.23
C ARG A 77 0.14 -1.03 19.28
N THR A 78 0.31 0.29 19.29
CA THR A 78 -0.31 1.19 18.30
C THR A 78 0.72 1.66 17.29
N LEU A 79 0.30 1.79 16.03
CA LEU A 79 1.12 2.41 15.00
C LEU A 79 1.10 3.92 15.24
N THR A 80 2.25 4.53 15.51
CA THR A 80 2.35 5.98 15.70
C THR A 80 3.33 6.59 14.72
N VAL A 81 3.18 7.89 14.51
CA VAL A 81 4.01 8.68 13.59
C VAL A 81 4.72 9.76 14.39
N ARG A 82 5.97 10.06 14.05
CA ARG A 82 6.70 11.24 14.55
C ARG A 82 6.11 12.50 13.92
N GLN A 83 4.93 12.90 14.39
CA GLN A 83 4.13 13.93 13.72
C GLN A 83 4.87 15.27 13.67
N HIS A 84 5.58 15.65 14.72
CA HIS A 84 6.38 16.87 14.72
C HIS A 84 7.44 16.84 13.60
N ASP A 85 8.24 15.78 13.54
CA ASP A 85 9.28 15.61 12.52
C ASP A 85 8.69 15.55 11.10
N LEU A 86 7.53 14.89 10.95
CA LEU A 86 6.82 14.80 9.67
C LEU A 86 6.32 16.17 9.20
N LEU A 87 5.75 16.98 10.10
CA LEU A 87 5.27 18.33 9.79
C LEU A 87 6.42 19.32 9.52
N SER A 88 7.59 19.09 10.10
CA SER A 88 8.80 19.87 9.83
C SER A 88 9.55 19.43 8.57
N SER A 89 9.21 18.27 8.00
CA SER A 89 9.85 17.76 6.78
C SER A 89 9.44 18.54 5.53
N ALA A 90 10.25 18.44 4.48
CA ALA A 90 9.87 18.99 3.18
C ALA A 90 8.57 18.34 2.68
N ARG A 91 7.72 19.12 1.99
CA ARG A 91 6.41 18.66 1.48
C ARG A 91 6.48 17.35 0.69
N HIS A 92 7.56 17.13 -0.06
CA HIS A 92 7.72 15.93 -0.87
C HIS A 92 8.06 14.68 -0.04
N ILE A 93 8.82 14.83 1.05
CA ILE A 93 9.14 13.74 1.99
C ILE A 93 7.88 13.35 2.76
N SER A 94 7.16 14.34 3.29
CA SER A 94 5.89 14.08 4.00
C SER A 94 4.82 13.49 3.08
N ALA A 95 4.70 13.97 1.85
CA ALA A 95 3.79 13.38 0.86
C ALA A 95 4.14 11.92 0.57
N PHE A 96 5.41 11.63 0.26
CA PHE A 96 5.90 10.27 0.03
C PHE A 96 5.55 9.35 1.21
N PHE A 97 5.81 9.78 2.44
CA PHE A 97 5.50 9.01 3.64
C PHE A 97 3.99 8.76 3.82
N ILE A 98 3.16 9.80 3.64
CA ILE A 98 1.71 9.72 3.86
C ILE A 98 1.03 8.83 2.81
N GLU A 99 1.41 8.96 1.55
CA GLU A 99 0.96 8.09 0.47
C GLU A 99 1.35 6.64 0.77
N SER A 100 2.60 6.47 1.22
CA SER A 100 3.14 5.17 1.55
C SER A 100 2.37 4.46 2.66
N LEU A 101 2.17 5.17 3.77
CA LEU A 101 1.36 4.69 4.87
C LEU A 101 -0.09 4.41 4.43
N GLY A 102 -0.66 5.27 3.59
CA GLY A 102 -2.00 5.12 3.03
C GLY A 102 -2.18 3.79 2.31
N LEU A 103 -1.25 3.42 1.43
CA LEU A 103 -1.30 2.17 0.65
C LEU A 103 -1.18 0.92 1.53
N GLY A 104 -0.30 0.95 2.53
CA GLY A 104 -0.18 -0.13 3.52
C GLY A 104 -1.47 -0.31 4.33
N VAL A 105 -2.04 0.79 4.80
CA VAL A 105 -3.32 0.79 5.54
C VAL A 105 -4.49 0.32 4.67
N LEU A 106 -4.55 0.75 3.40
CA LEU A 106 -5.54 0.26 2.43
C LEU A 106 -5.49 -1.26 2.31
N THR A 107 -4.28 -1.81 2.13
CA THR A 107 -4.09 -3.24 1.94
C THR A 107 -4.47 -4.03 3.19
N ALA A 108 -4.02 -3.58 4.36
CA ALA A 108 -4.43 -4.18 5.64
C ALA A 108 -5.96 -4.16 5.81
N ALA A 109 -6.60 -3.02 5.52
CA ALA A 109 -8.04 -2.87 5.59
C ALA A 109 -8.77 -3.79 4.61
N VAL A 110 -8.24 -3.99 3.40
CA VAL A 110 -8.83 -4.90 2.41
C VAL A 110 -8.69 -6.36 2.82
N GLN A 111 -7.53 -6.77 3.34
CA GLN A 111 -7.31 -8.10 3.90
C GLN A 111 -8.27 -8.39 5.05
N ALA A 112 -8.44 -7.44 5.98
CA ALA A 112 -9.30 -7.61 7.15
C ALA A 112 -10.78 -7.58 6.80
N HIS A 113 -11.23 -6.58 6.04
CA HIS A 113 -12.65 -6.37 5.77
C HIS A 113 -13.21 -7.32 4.72
N TYR A 114 -12.53 -7.47 3.58
CA TYR A 114 -13.01 -8.28 2.46
C TYR A 114 -12.48 -9.71 2.51
N ALA A 115 -11.79 -10.10 3.60
CA ALA A 115 -11.11 -11.38 3.73
C ALA A 115 -10.20 -11.70 2.53
N TRP A 116 -9.64 -10.66 1.89
CA TRP A 116 -8.83 -10.84 0.68
C TRP A 116 -7.64 -11.75 1.00
N PRO A 117 -7.60 -12.97 0.41
CA PRO A 117 -6.62 -13.99 0.79
C PRO A 117 -5.28 -13.81 0.06
N GLY A 118 -5.20 -12.78 -0.77
CA GLY A 118 -4.13 -12.54 -1.72
C GLY A 118 -2.84 -12.03 -1.10
N ASN A 119 -1.83 -11.99 -1.95
CA ASN A 119 -0.46 -11.59 -1.70
C ASN A 119 0.06 -10.72 -2.86
N GLU A 120 1.38 -10.58 -2.98
CA GLU A 120 2.07 -9.93 -4.10
C GLU A 120 1.51 -10.26 -5.48
N ASP A 121 1.32 -11.55 -5.75
CA ASP A 121 0.93 -12.08 -7.05
C ASP A 121 -0.54 -11.78 -7.36
N THR A 122 -1.24 -11.08 -6.47
CA THR A 122 -2.65 -10.72 -6.60
C THR A 122 -2.89 -9.25 -6.26
N LEU A 123 -1.83 -8.47 -6.10
CA LEU A 123 -1.88 -7.03 -5.84
C LEU A 123 -1.10 -6.30 -6.93
N GLU A 124 -1.79 -5.47 -7.70
CA GLU A 124 -1.17 -4.70 -8.78
C GLU A 124 -1.27 -3.20 -8.47
N HIS A 125 -0.22 -2.44 -8.76
CA HIS A 125 -0.26 -0.98 -8.66
C HIS A 125 -0.68 -0.39 -10.01
N PHE A 126 -1.60 0.58 -10.01
CA PHE A 126 -2.17 1.11 -11.25
C PHE A 126 -1.17 1.83 -12.16
N ASP A 127 -0.02 2.25 -11.62
CA ASP A 127 1.08 2.84 -12.40
C ASP A 127 1.99 1.83 -13.09
N VAL A 128 1.90 0.55 -12.70
CA VAL A 128 2.70 -0.56 -13.25
C VAL A 128 1.84 -1.79 -13.52
N LEU A 129 0.64 -1.57 -14.07
CA LEU A 129 -0.24 -2.69 -14.47
C LEU A 129 0.43 -3.58 -15.52
N PRO A 130 0.20 -4.90 -15.47
CA PRO A 130 0.51 -5.80 -16.57
C PRO A 130 -0.12 -5.30 -17.89
N ASP A 131 0.54 -5.58 -19.02
CA ASP A 131 0.07 -5.15 -20.35
C ASP A 131 -1.38 -5.60 -20.62
N GLU A 132 -1.72 -6.82 -20.20
CA GLU A 132 -3.07 -7.40 -20.30
C GLU A 132 -4.16 -6.58 -19.59
N LEU A 133 -3.81 -5.84 -18.54
CA LEU A 133 -4.72 -5.01 -17.76
C LEU A 133 -4.69 -3.54 -18.17
N THR A 134 -3.60 -3.13 -18.80
CA THR A 134 -3.34 -1.75 -19.18
C THR A 134 -4.42 -1.24 -20.14
N ASP A 135 -4.74 -1.98 -21.19
CA ASP A 135 -5.75 -1.58 -22.18
C ASP A 135 -7.15 -1.44 -21.58
N TYR A 136 -7.45 -2.24 -20.54
CA TYR A 136 -8.74 -2.20 -19.86
C TYR A 136 -8.89 -0.96 -18.97
N TYR A 137 -7.83 -0.54 -18.27
CA TYR A 137 -7.89 0.52 -17.26
C TYR A 137 -7.34 1.89 -17.70
N LEU A 138 -6.77 2.02 -18.90
CA LEU A 138 -6.19 3.28 -19.41
C LEU A 138 -7.23 4.37 -19.76
N ARG A 139 -8.51 4.20 -19.44
CA ARG A 139 -9.52 5.22 -19.75
C ARG A 139 -9.33 6.47 -18.88
N LYS A 140 -9.51 7.65 -19.50
CA LYS A 140 -9.33 8.98 -18.86
C LYS A 140 -10.08 9.10 -17.53
N GLY A 141 -9.41 9.71 -16.55
CA GLY A 141 -10.00 10.06 -15.26
C GLY A 141 -9.06 9.80 -14.09
N VAL A 142 -9.56 10.05 -12.88
CA VAL A 142 -8.88 9.71 -11.63
C VAL A 142 -8.76 8.19 -11.53
N ARG A 143 -7.53 7.66 -11.51
CA ARG A 143 -7.26 6.23 -11.36
C ARG A 143 -7.11 5.88 -9.88
N PRO A 144 -7.64 4.72 -9.43
CA PRO A 144 -7.32 4.13 -8.13
C PRO A 144 -5.82 3.82 -8.02
N ASP A 145 -5.33 3.56 -6.82
CA ASP A 145 -3.91 3.32 -6.58
C ASP A 145 -3.55 1.82 -6.69
N LEU A 146 -4.38 0.93 -6.15
CA LEU A 146 -4.15 -0.53 -6.11
C LEU A 146 -5.30 -1.33 -6.75
N LEU A 147 -4.98 -2.48 -7.34
CA LEU A 147 -5.94 -3.46 -7.84
C LEU A 147 -5.72 -4.79 -7.11
N PHE A 148 -6.72 -5.20 -6.32
CA PHE A 148 -6.73 -6.46 -5.58
C PHE A 148 -7.45 -7.53 -6.41
N ARG A 149 -6.75 -8.61 -6.76
CA ARG A 149 -7.32 -9.79 -7.43
C ARG A 149 -7.74 -10.82 -6.39
N PHE A 150 -8.96 -11.34 -6.46
CA PHE A 150 -9.44 -12.39 -5.58
C PHE A 150 -9.23 -13.74 -6.27
N PRO A 151 -8.17 -14.51 -5.92
CA PRO A 151 -7.80 -15.71 -6.67
C PRO A 151 -8.84 -16.83 -6.60
N GLN A 152 -9.68 -16.84 -5.56
CA GLN A 152 -10.70 -17.85 -5.33
C GLN A 152 -11.98 -17.59 -6.15
N GLU A 153 -12.14 -16.39 -6.69
CA GLU A 153 -13.33 -15.96 -7.43
C GLU A 153 -12.89 -15.41 -8.78
N SER A 154 -12.90 -16.27 -9.81
CA SER A 154 -12.43 -15.91 -11.15
C SER A 154 -13.08 -14.61 -11.63
N GLY A 155 -12.25 -13.61 -11.94
CA GLY A 155 -12.69 -12.30 -12.43
C GLY A 155 -13.07 -11.30 -11.35
N ASN A 156 -13.14 -11.68 -10.07
CA ASN A 156 -13.42 -10.72 -9.00
C ASN A 156 -12.17 -9.88 -8.69
N ARG A 157 -12.32 -8.57 -8.86
CA ARG A 157 -11.27 -7.58 -8.67
C ARG A 157 -11.86 -6.40 -7.92
N LEU A 158 -11.10 -5.89 -6.96
CA LEU A 158 -11.44 -4.69 -6.21
C LEU A 158 -10.39 -3.63 -6.48
N ALA A 159 -10.80 -2.48 -7.00
CA ALA A 159 -9.91 -1.34 -7.12
C ALA A 159 -9.93 -0.54 -5.81
N GLY A 160 -8.75 -0.28 -5.25
CA GLY A 160 -8.58 0.40 -3.98
C GLY A 160 -7.88 1.73 -4.15
N GLU A 161 -8.36 2.69 -3.39
CA GLU A 161 -7.85 4.06 -3.38
C GLU A 161 -7.40 4.42 -1.98
N ALA A 162 -6.15 4.81 -1.84
CA ALA A 162 -5.54 5.24 -0.60
C ALA A 162 -5.39 6.76 -0.59
N ARG A 163 -5.95 7.39 0.43
CA ARG A 163 -5.67 8.80 0.73
C ARG A 163 -5.17 8.93 2.16
N GLY A 164 -4.28 9.88 2.38
CA GLY A 164 -3.73 10.16 3.69
C GLY A 164 -3.73 11.65 3.98
N ARG A 165 -3.91 12.01 5.26
CA ARG A 165 -3.72 13.37 5.75
C ARG A 165 -2.76 13.39 6.94
N SER A 166 -1.96 14.45 6.99
CA SER A 166 -1.10 14.78 8.12
C SER A 166 -1.86 15.30 9.36
N SER A 167 -3.19 15.28 9.36
CA SER A 167 -4.05 15.98 10.35
C SER A 167 -4.96 15.04 11.15
N LYS A 168 -5.55 15.57 12.24
CA LYS A 168 -6.50 14.85 13.13
C LYS A 168 -7.71 14.28 12.36
N ARG A 169 -8.16 13.08 12.78
CA ARG A 169 -9.34 12.40 12.24
C ARG A 169 -10.60 13.25 12.39
N HIS A 170 -11.46 13.21 11.38
CA HIS A 170 -12.75 13.88 11.43
C HIS A 170 -13.65 13.26 12.52
N LYS A 171 -14.06 14.08 13.50
CA LYS A 171 -14.80 13.63 14.69
C LYS A 171 -16.23 13.19 14.40
N LYS A 172 -16.84 13.64 13.31
CA LYS A 172 -18.23 13.30 13.00
C LYS A 172 -18.32 11.93 12.33
N SER A 173 -19.41 11.22 12.57
CA SER A 173 -19.76 9.94 11.93
C SER A 173 -20.26 10.11 10.47
N ALA A 174 -20.08 11.30 9.90
CA ALA A 174 -20.38 11.61 8.50
C ALA A 174 -19.07 11.95 7.77
N PRO A 175 -18.96 11.59 6.47
CA PRO A 175 -17.78 11.92 5.68
C PRO A 175 -17.61 13.44 5.57
N SER A 176 -16.37 13.90 5.53
CA SER A 176 -16.04 15.29 5.21
C SER A 176 -16.42 15.62 3.76
N ALA A 177 -16.50 16.91 3.43
CA ALA A 177 -16.74 17.36 2.05
C ALA A 177 -15.66 16.85 1.09
N GLU A 178 -14.41 16.78 1.55
CA GLU A 178 -13.27 16.28 0.80
C GLU A 178 -13.37 14.77 0.54
N GLN A 179 -13.67 13.99 1.58
CA GLN A 179 -13.93 12.55 1.44
C GLN A 179 -15.08 12.29 0.46
N ARG A 180 -16.17 13.05 0.56
CA ARG A 180 -17.31 12.93 -0.36
C ARG A 180 -16.96 13.33 -1.79
N ARG A 181 -16.15 14.39 -1.99
CA ARG A 181 -15.63 14.77 -3.32
C ARG A 181 -14.84 13.61 -3.92
N ARG A 182 -13.94 13.01 -3.15
CA ARG A 182 -13.10 11.90 -3.63
C ARG A 182 -13.90 10.64 -3.92
N LEU A 183 -14.86 10.29 -3.07
CA LEU A 183 -15.81 9.19 -3.32
C LEU A 183 -16.52 9.36 -4.67
N ASN A 184 -16.98 10.58 -4.99
CA ASN A 184 -17.63 10.82 -6.27
C ASN A 184 -16.65 10.70 -7.46
N GLN A 185 -15.37 11.09 -7.29
CA GLN A 185 -14.35 10.93 -8.33
C GLN A 185 -14.10 9.46 -8.65
N ILE A 186 -13.92 8.61 -7.63
CA ILE A 186 -13.70 7.18 -7.83
C ILE A 186 -14.96 6.45 -8.33
N LEU A 187 -16.16 6.87 -7.93
CA LEU A 187 -17.42 6.36 -8.49
C LEU A 187 -17.58 6.70 -9.98
N GLY A 188 -17.17 7.90 -10.38
CA GLY A 188 -17.11 8.27 -11.79
C GLY A 188 -16.11 7.42 -12.59
N TRP A 189 -14.98 7.04 -11.98
CA TRP A 189 -14.06 6.06 -12.56
C TRP A 189 -14.69 4.68 -12.67
N SER A 190 -15.32 4.18 -11.60
CA SER A 190 -16.02 2.89 -11.56
C SER A 190 -17.07 2.79 -12.67
N GLN A 191 -17.93 3.79 -12.81
CA GLN A 191 -18.97 3.84 -13.85
C GLN A 191 -18.39 3.75 -15.27
N ARG A 192 -17.22 4.34 -15.54
CA ARG A 192 -16.54 4.27 -16.85
C ARG A 192 -15.89 2.91 -17.15
N HIS A 193 -15.69 2.11 -16.12
CA HIS A 193 -15.09 0.78 -16.19
C HIS A 193 -16.12 -0.30 -15.86
N ASP A 194 -17.33 -0.17 -16.42
CA ASP A 194 -18.43 -1.12 -16.27
C ASP A 194 -18.81 -1.38 -14.80
N HIS A 195 -18.89 -0.29 -14.03
CA HIS A 195 -19.18 -0.33 -12.59
C HIS A 195 -18.21 -1.25 -11.86
N HIS A 196 -16.93 -1.12 -12.16
CA HIS A 196 -15.87 -1.88 -11.49
C HIS A 196 -15.97 -1.69 -9.97
N PRO A 197 -15.93 -2.75 -9.15
CA PRO A 197 -15.92 -2.64 -7.70
C PRO A 197 -14.78 -1.74 -7.23
N VAL A 198 -15.09 -0.83 -6.31
CA VAL A 198 -14.14 0.14 -5.76
C VAL A 198 -14.26 0.21 -4.25
N THR A 199 -13.16 0.53 -3.57
CA THR A 199 -13.12 0.86 -2.14
C THR A 199 -12.15 2.01 -1.93
N MET A 200 -12.29 2.74 -0.82
CA MET A 200 -11.38 3.84 -0.49
C MET A 200 -11.01 3.79 0.99
N THR A 201 -9.75 4.03 1.31
CA THR A 201 -9.31 4.34 2.67
C THR A 201 -8.88 5.80 2.80
N TRP A 202 -9.07 6.34 4.00
CA TRP A 202 -8.62 7.67 4.38
C TRP A 202 -7.85 7.61 5.69
N THR A 203 -6.53 7.70 5.60
CA THR A 203 -5.58 7.56 6.70
C THR A 203 -5.27 8.91 7.36
N TYR A 204 -5.10 8.90 8.67
CA TYR A 204 -4.79 10.07 9.50
C TYR A 204 -3.57 9.78 10.36
N THR A 205 -2.55 10.62 10.28
CA THR A 205 -1.28 10.47 11.05
C THR A 205 -1.30 11.32 12.32
N GLY A 206 -2.27 11.09 13.22
CA GLY A 206 -2.36 11.82 14.48
C GLY A 206 -1.21 11.50 15.45
N GLU A 207 -1.05 12.35 16.48
CA GLU A 207 0.08 12.28 17.42
C GLU A 207 0.09 10.99 18.25
N GLU A 208 -1.10 10.50 18.60
CA GLU A 208 -1.26 9.36 19.51
C GLU A 208 -1.37 8.01 18.79
N GLU A 209 -1.95 8.01 17.59
CA GLU A 209 -2.15 6.81 16.77
C GLU A 209 -2.50 7.16 15.33
N VAL A 210 -2.08 6.29 14.41
CA VAL A 210 -2.63 6.24 13.06
C VAL A 210 -4.09 5.80 13.15
N LYS A 211 -4.96 6.46 12.38
CA LYS A 211 -6.39 6.13 12.24
C LYS A 211 -6.74 6.00 10.78
N ALA A 212 -7.77 5.24 10.45
CA ALA A 212 -8.23 5.09 9.08
C ALA A 212 -9.75 4.99 8.96
N ASP A 213 -10.32 5.65 7.96
CA ASP A 213 -11.72 5.43 7.55
C ASP A 213 -11.72 4.57 6.29
N LEU A 214 -12.41 3.43 6.30
CA LEU A 214 -12.67 2.59 5.13
C LEU A 214 -14.08 2.85 4.61
N PHE A 215 -14.21 3.07 3.31
CA PHE A 215 -15.48 3.26 2.63
C PHE A 215 -15.81 2.04 1.79
N GLU A 216 -16.73 1.23 2.29
CA GLU A 216 -17.34 0.10 1.59
C GLU A 216 -18.39 0.64 0.60
N ILE A 217 -18.12 0.55 -0.69
CA ILE A 217 -18.96 1.16 -1.73
C ILE A 217 -19.90 0.11 -2.30
N ILE A 218 -21.20 0.36 -2.14
CA ILE A 218 -22.27 -0.48 -2.66
C ILE A 218 -22.75 0.11 -4.00
N LEU A 219 -22.36 -0.56 -5.08
CA LEU A 219 -22.75 -0.21 -6.44
C LEU A 219 -24.21 -0.59 -6.73
N PRO A 220 -24.87 0.09 -7.69
CA PRO A 220 -26.22 -0.28 -8.06
C PRO A 220 -26.25 -1.68 -8.70
N PRO A 221 -27.34 -2.44 -8.51
CA PRO A 221 -27.50 -3.74 -9.15
C PRO A 221 -27.49 -3.59 -10.68
N PRO A 222 -27.09 -4.63 -11.44
CA PRO A 222 -26.93 -4.54 -12.90
C PRO A 222 -28.12 -3.91 -13.63
N VAL A 223 -29.34 -4.27 -13.25
CA VAL A 223 -30.60 -3.75 -13.83
C VAL A 223 -30.81 -2.24 -13.66
N ALA A 224 -30.13 -1.61 -12.69
CA ALA A 224 -30.22 -0.18 -12.42
C ALA A 224 -28.99 0.60 -12.91
N ARG A 225 -28.03 -0.07 -13.56
CA ARG A 225 -26.79 0.55 -14.04
C ARG A 225 -27.07 1.43 -15.26
N ARG A 226 -26.40 2.59 -15.31
CA ARG A 226 -26.48 3.54 -16.43
C ARG A 226 -25.09 3.76 -16.99
N GLU A 227 -25.02 3.85 -18.32
CA GLU A 227 -23.80 4.23 -19.01
C GLU A 227 -23.35 5.64 -18.57
N PRO A 228 -22.03 5.89 -18.51
CA PRO A 228 -21.51 7.22 -18.23
C PRO A 228 -21.89 8.19 -19.36
N PRO A 229 -22.27 9.45 -19.05
CA PRO A 229 -22.57 10.43 -20.09
C PRO A 229 -21.34 10.73 -20.96
N VAL A 230 -21.57 10.88 -22.27
CA VAL A 230 -20.54 11.01 -23.34
C VAL A 230 -19.65 12.26 -23.19
N ARG A 231 -20.13 13.30 -22.49
CA ARG A 231 -19.36 14.52 -22.18
C ARG A 231 -19.35 14.76 -20.68
N GLN A 232 -18.19 14.62 -20.06
CA GLN A 232 -17.95 15.14 -18.72
C GLN A 232 -16.78 16.13 -18.76
N VAL A 233 -17.12 17.39 -18.46
CA VAL A 233 -16.15 18.40 -18.04
C VAL A 233 -15.80 18.08 -16.61
N PHE A 234 -14.63 17.47 -16.38
CA PHE A 234 -14.07 17.52 -15.05
C PHE A 234 -13.49 18.91 -14.87
N VAL A 235 -13.91 19.57 -13.78
CA VAL A 235 -13.14 20.66 -13.19
C VAL A 235 -11.74 20.08 -12.98
N GLN A 236 -10.77 20.52 -13.79
CA GLN A 236 -9.38 20.41 -13.42
C GLN A 236 -9.30 21.01 -12.03
N GLU A 237 -8.94 20.22 -11.02
CA GLU A 237 -8.51 20.83 -9.78
C GLU A 237 -7.36 21.80 -10.16
N PRO A 238 -7.32 23.03 -9.60
CA PRO A 238 -6.04 23.72 -9.56
C PRO A 238 -5.05 22.73 -8.95
N VAL A 239 -3.84 22.69 -9.50
CA VAL A 239 -2.77 21.76 -9.13
C VAL A 239 -2.33 22.02 -7.69
N ASP A 240 -3.18 21.62 -6.73
CA ASP A 240 -2.89 21.50 -5.31
C ASP A 240 -2.80 20.03 -4.89
N ALA A 241 -3.03 19.11 -5.83
CA ALA A 241 -2.35 17.83 -5.83
C ALA A 241 -0.86 18.15 -5.83
N SER A 242 -0.13 17.77 -4.77
CA SER A 242 1.34 17.83 -4.78
C SER A 242 1.82 17.21 -6.10
N PRO A 243 2.30 18.00 -7.06
CA PRO A 243 2.88 17.46 -8.27
C PRO A 243 4.33 17.25 -7.91
N ILE A 244 4.62 16.27 -7.05
CA ILE A 244 6.02 15.97 -6.73
C ILE A 244 6.33 14.56 -7.20
N LEU A 245 6.81 14.55 -8.45
CA LEU A 245 7.82 13.64 -8.99
C LEU A 245 7.42 12.27 -9.56
N PHE A 246 6.23 12.07 -10.14
CA PHE A 246 6.06 10.95 -11.09
C PHE A 246 5.32 11.28 -12.40
N ALA A 247 4.66 12.44 -12.47
CA ALA A 247 4.04 12.92 -13.71
C ALA A 247 5.00 13.86 -14.46
N ASN A 248 5.91 13.29 -15.25
CA ASN A 248 6.45 13.85 -16.51
C ASN A 248 7.61 13.00 -17.05
N LEU A 249 7.30 11.81 -17.58
CA LEU A 249 8.11 11.15 -18.61
C LEU A 249 7.16 10.42 -19.57
N THR A 250 6.52 11.20 -20.43
CA THR A 250 5.96 10.70 -21.69
C THR A 250 7.13 10.40 -22.63
N GLN A 251 7.48 9.12 -22.77
CA GLN A 251 8.12 8.60 -23.97
C GLN A 251 7.48 7.26 -24.33
N GLY A 252 7.09 7.16 -25.61
CA GLY A 252 7.11 5.97 -26.46
C GLY A 252 6.32 4.71 -26.04
N PRO A 253 5.53 4.12 -26.95
CA PRO A 253 5.03 2.76 -26.80
C PRO A 253 6.12 1.78 -27.28
N ALA A 254 7.01 1.37 -26.38
CA ALA A 254 7.83 0.18 -26.61
C ALA A 254 8.24 -0.44 -25.27
N ASP A 255 7.78 -1.68 -25.09
CA ASP A 255 8.41 -2.75 -24.29
C ASP A 255 8.27 -2.72 -22.76
N ARG A 256 7.04 -2.67 -22.22
CA ARG A 256 6.80 -2.52 -20.77
C ARG A 256 6.86 -3.81 -19.94
N THR A 257 6.84 -4.98 -20.57
CA THR A 257 6.76 -6.30 -19.91
C THR A 257 8.11 -6.82 -19.39
N LEU A 258 9.24 -6.30 -19.89
CA LEU A 258 10.60 -6.68 -19.47
C LEU A 258 11.12 -5.91 -18.24
N PHE A 259 10.45 -4.84 -17.80
CA PHE A 259 11.02 -3.92 -16.81
C PHE A 259 10.88 -4.38 -15.35
N GLY A 260 9.92 -5.25 -15.03
CA GLY A 260 9.78 -5.81 -13.69
C GLY A 260 10.98 -6.69 -13.29
N SER A 261 11.38 -7.62 -14.18
CA SER A 261 12.56 -8.46 -13.97
C SER A 261 13.85 -7.62 -14.01
N VAL A 262 13.99 -6.70 -14.97
CA VAL A 262 15.19 -5.87 -15.11
C VAL A 262 15.42 -4.94 -13.90
N ALA A 263 14.35 -4.40 -13.29
CA ALA A 263 14.47 -3.59 -12.09
C ALA A 263 14.86 -4.43 -10.86
N GLU A 264 14.28 -5.63 -10.69
CA GLU A 264 14.63 -6.56 -9.61
C GLU A 264 16.05 -7.14 -9.79
N ASP A 265 16.47 -7.40 -11.03
CA ASP A 265 17.81 -7.88 -11.36
C ASP A 265 18.86 -6.84 -10.99
N ALA A 266 18.64 -5.58 -11.35
CA ALA A 266 19.55 -4.51 -10.97
C ALA A 266 19.59 -4.26 -9.45
N LEU A 267 18.48 -4.47 -8.74
CA LEU A 267 18.45 -4.46 -7.28
C LEU A 267 19.32 -5.59 -6.71
N PHE A 268 19.22 -6.81 -7.27
CA PHE A 268 20.02 -7.96 -6.84
C PHE A 268 21.51 -7.76 -7.12
N GLU A 269 21.87 -7.24 -8.29
CA GLU A 269 23.26 -7.01 -8.69
C GLU A 269 23.92 -5.89 -7.90
N SER A 270 23.17 -4.86 -7.49
CA SER A 270 23.69 -3.76 -6.68
C SER A 270 23.63 -4.02 -5.16
N ALA A 271 23.01 -5.11 -4.73
CA ALA A 271 22.91 -5.46 -3.32
C ALA A 271 24.24 -6.04 -2.78
N PRO A 272 24.67 -5.64 -1.56
CA PRO A 272 25.86 -6.20 -0.94
C PRO A 272 25.81 -7.73 -0.82
N ILE A 273 26.92 -8.39 -1.11
CA ILE A 273 27.04 -9.84 -0.91
C ILE A 273 27.16 -10.11 0.59
N ALA A 274 26.38 -11.07 1.09
CA ALA A 274 26.39 -11.48 2.48
C ALA A 274 26.27 -13.01 2.57
N ASP A 275 26.84 -13.60 3.63
CA ASP A 275 26.73 -15.03 3.90
C ASP A 275 25.37 -15.37 4.54
N ARG A 276 24.31 -15.28 3.73
CA ARG A 276 22.93 -15.58 4.12
C ARG A 276 22.23 -16.36 3.02
N ARG A 277 21.43 -17.34 3.44
CA ARG A 277 20.65 -18.17 2.53
C ARG A 277 19.22 -18.38 2.99
N LEU A 278 18.30 -18.40 2.04
CA LEU A 278 16.89 -18.74 2.25
C LEU A 278 16.50 -19.84 1.26
N GLY A 279 16.08 -21.00 1.76
CA GLY A 279 15.74 -22.14 0.90
C GLY A 279 16.89 -22.61 0.00
N GLY A 280 18.14 -22.41 0.43
CA GLY A 280 19.36 -22.73 -0.34
C GLY A 280 19.85 -21.62 -1.28
N ALA A 281 19.00 -20.65 -1.62
CA ALA A 281 19.35 -19.49 -2.44
C ALA A 281 20.06 -18.40 -1.62
N GLU A 282 21.02 -17.71 -2.23
CA GLU A 282 21.74 -16.57 -1.63
C GLU A 282 20.77 -15.40 -1.38
N VAL A 283 20.91 -14.74 -0.24
CA VAL A 283 20.21 -13.49 0.08
C VAL A 283 21.24 -12.36 0.14
N ARG A 284 21.24 -11.50 -0.88
CA ARG A 284 22.06 -10.27 -0.90
C ARG A 284 21.37 -9.14 -0.16
N GLY A 285 22.14 -8.17 0.31
CA GLY A 285 21.67 -7.00 1.06
C GLY A 285 22.50 -6.75 2.31
N ASP A 286 22.05 -5.87 3.18
CA ASP A 286 22.65 -5.62 4.50
C ASP A 286 21.61 -5.05 5.48
N TRP A 287 22.00 -5.04 6.75
CA TRP A 287 21.21 -4.44 7.82
C TRP A 287 21.49 -2.94 7.89
N ALA A 288 20.45 -2.15 8.11
CA ALA A 288 20.57 -0.73 8.32
C ALA A 288 19.73 -0.26 9.51
N ALA A 289 20.19 0.82 10.13
CA ALA A 289 19.43 1.55 11.12
C ALA A 289 18.21 2.21 10.48
N ALA A 290 17.02 1.94 11.03
CA ALA A 290 15.76 2.47 10.52
C ALA A 290 15.53 3.94 10.90
N ASP A 291 16.04 4.37 12.06
CA ASP A 291 15.88 5.75 12.57
C ASP A 291 17.00 6.67 12.08
N LEU A 292 16.64 7.72 11.34
CA LEU A 292 17.54 8.79 10.90
C LEU A 292 17.59 9.97 11.88
N PHE A 293 16.69 10.05 12.87
CA PHE A 293 16.52 11.19 13.76
C PHE A 293 17.04 10.95 15.19
N GLY A 294 17.57 9.77 15.51
CA GLY A 294 17.99 9.44 16.89
C GLY A 294 18.71 8.11 17.04
N SER A 295 18.82 7.62 18.28
CA SER A 295 19.38 6.29 18.58
C SER A 295 18.46 5.22 17.99
N ALA A 296 18.93 4.53 16.95
CA ALA A 296 18.17 3.49 16.28
C ALA A 296 17.96 2.29 17.21
N ASP A 297 16.78 2.21 17.82
CA ASP A 297 16.27 1.02 18.49
C ASP A 297 15.63 0.04 17.49
N THR A 298 15.58 0.42 16.21
CA THR A 298 15.00 -0.37 15.13
C THR A 298 16.03 -0.54 14.03
N LEU A 299 16.30 -1.80 13.69
CA LEU A 299 17.10 -2.20 12.55
C LEU A 299 16.19 -2.84 11.51
N PHE A 300 16.55 -2.72 10.24
CA PHE A 300 15.87 -3.47 9.20
C PHE A 300 16.87 -4.06 8.21
N LEU A 301 16.49 -5.18 7.60
CA LEU A 301 17.18 -5.80 6.48
C LEU A 301 16.33 -5.60 5.24
N LEU A 302 16.95 -5.06 4.18
CA LEU A 302 16.47 -5.23 2.81
C LEU A 302 17.32 -6.32 2.17
N GLY A 303 16.74 -7.51 2.02
CA GLY A 303 17.31 -8.65 1.31
C GLY A 303 16.77 -8.76 -0.12
N VAL A 304 17.59 -9.24 -1.04
CA VAL A 304 17.20 -9.52 -2.42
C VAL A 304 17.63 -10.94 -2.79
N LEU A 305 16.69 -11.73 -3.29
CA LEU A 305 16.87 -13.10 -3.76
C LEU A 305 17.18 -13.12 -5.27
N PRO A 306 17.97 -14.09 -5.74
CA PRO A 306 18.24 -14.24 -7.16
C PRO A 306 16.96 -14.56 -7.95
N ASP A 307 16.05 -15.32 -7.36
CA ASP A 307 14.77 -15.71 -7.95
C ASP A 307 13.66 -15.64 -6.91
N ARG A 308 12.40 -15.63 -7.37
CA ARG A 308 11.25 -15.74 -6.47
C ARG A 308 11.34 -17.08 -5.71
N PRO A 309 11.02 -17.10 -4.40
CA PRO A 309 11.05 -18.34 -3.63
C PRO A 309 10.13 -19.40 -4.25
N GLY A 310 10.57 -20.66 -4.22
CA GLY A 310 9.77 -21.79 -4.69
C GLY A 310 8.43 -21.91 -3.94
N GLY A 311 7.45 -22.58 -4.55
CA GLY A 311 6.08 -22.68 -4.01
C GLY A 311 6.03 -23.13 -2.55
N ARG A 312 6.80 -24.16 -2.19
CA ARG A 312 6.89 -24.67 -0.81
C ARG A 312 7.38 -23.63 0.19
N THR A 313 8.40 -22.85 -0.17
CA THR A 313 8.93 -21.77 0.69
C THR A 313 7.90 -20.65 0.84
N ARG A 314 7.22 -20.27 -0.23
CA ARG A 314 6.12 -19.28 -0.18
C ARG A 314 4.97 -19.74 0.69
N ASP A 315 4.54 -21.00 0.57
CA ASP A 315 3.46 -21.57 1.37
C ASP A 315 3.80 -21.62 2.86
N MET A 316 5.05 -21.93 3.19
CA MET A 316 5.57 -21.96 4.55
C MET A 316 5.59 -20.57 5.19
N ILE A 317 6.14 -19.58 4.48
CA ILE A 317 6.15 -18.17 4.89
C ILE A 317 4.72 -17.68 5.11
N ARG A 318 3.81 -18.05 4.20
CA ARG A 318 2.38 -17.72 4.31
C ARG A 318 1.74 -18.33 5.56
N ALA A 319 1.95 -19.61 5.79
CA ALA A 319 1.39 -20.31 6.95
C ALA A 319 1.92 -19.73 8.26
N HIS A 320 3.21 -19.36 8.31
CA HIS A 320 3.82 -18.73 9.47
C HIS A 320 3.23 -17.33 9.71
N ARG A 321 3.11 -16.52 8.67
CA ARG A 321 2.53 -15.17 8.73
C ARG A 321 1.09 -15.17 9.24
N SER A 322 0.28 -16.14 8.83
CA SER A 322 -1.09 -16.30 9.34
C SER A 322 -1.13 -16.63 10.84
N ARG A 323 -0.14 -17.36 11.37
CA ARG A 323 -0.03 -17.73 12.80
C ARG A 323 0.55 -16.61 13.66
N ALA A 324 1.53 -15.87 13.14
CA ALA A 324 2.20 -14.76 13.85
C ALA A 324 1.31 -13.54 14.11
N ARG A 325 0.10 -13.47 13.51
CA ARG A 325 -0.89 -12.39 13.73
C ARG A 325 -1.42 -12.29 15.18
N LEU A 326 -1.14 -13.27 16.03
CA LEU A 326 -1.69 -13.35 17.39
C LEU A 326 -0.82 -12.70 18.48
N GLU A 327 0.47 -12.45 18.24
CA GLU A 327 1.39 -11.87 19.24
C GLU A 327 2.21 -10.68 18.70
N PHE A 328 2.76 -9.86 19.59
CA PHE A 328 3.72 -8.83 19.19
C PHE A 328 5.10 -9.47 19.05
N ASP A 329 5.54 -9.63 17.81
CA ASP A 329 6.87 -10.12 17.48
C ASP A 329 7.83 -8.93 17.31
N PRO A 330 8.90 -8.81 18.12
CA PRO A 330 9.90 -7.77 17.94
C PRO A 330 10.71 -7.96 16.66
N LEU A 331 10.69 -9.15 16.06
CA LEU A 331 11.31 -9.48 14.79
C LEU A 331 10.23 -9.82 13.75
N GLN A 332 9.98 -8.92 12.81
CA GLN A 332 9.01 -9.13 11.73
C GLN A 332 9.75 -9.51 10.46
N VAL A 333 9.21 -10.47 9.73
CA VAL A 333 9.79 -10.92 8.46
C VAL A 333 8.70 -11.01 7.41
N ALA A 334 8.96 -10.41 6.25
CA ALA A 334 8.14 -10.53 5.07
C ALA A 334 9.00 -10.87 3.86
N VAL A 335 8.47 -11.73 2.99
CA VAL A 335 9.00 -11.94 1.65
C VAL A 335 7.94 -11.50 0.66
N PHE A 336 8.39 -10.76 -0.35
CA PHE A 336 7.57 -10.26 -1.42
C PHE A 336 8.32 -10.38 -2.74
N GLY A 337 7.84 -11.22 -3.64
CA GLY A 337 8.55 -11.46 -4.90
C GLY A 337 9.97 -11.95 -4.63
N ARG A 338 10.98 -11.17 -5.01
CA ARG A 338 12.41 -11.42 -4.71
C ARG A 338 12.92 -10.68 -3.48
N LEU A 339 12.13 -9.80 -2.87
CA LEU A 339 12.55 -8.98 -1.74
C LEU A 339 12.24 -9.68 -0.42
N LEU A 340 13.20 -9.63 0.50
CA LEU A 340 13.05 -10.02 1.89
C LEU A 340 13.16 -8.76 2.75
N PHE A 341 12.14 -8.49 3.55
CA PHE A 341 12.16 -7.43 4.55
C PHE A 341 12.20 -8.07 5.93
N VAL A 342 13.15 -7.63 6.75
CA VAL A 342 13.17 -7.96 8.18
C VAL A 342 13.16 -6.68 8.96
N THR A 343 12.27 -6.54 9.93
CA THR A 343 12.23 -5.42 10.87
C THR A 343 12.50 -5.94 12.27
N ALA A 344 13.58 -5.51 12.90
CA ALA A 344 13.95 -5.87 14.26
C ALA A 344 13.84 -4.63 15.15
N THR A 345 12.96 -4.69 16.16
CA THR A 345 12.69 -3.58 17.08
C THR A 345 13.29 -3.87 18.46
N ARG A 346 13.65 -2.81 19.19
CA ARG A 346 14.31 -2.86 20.50
C ARG A 346 15.63 -3.61 20.50
N VAL A 347 16.38 -3.50 19.41
CA VAL A 347 17.70 -4.13 19.25
C VAL A 347 18.76 -3.08 18.91
N SER A 348 19.97 -3.30 19.41
CA SER A 348 21.15 -2.49 19.09
C SER A 348 22.09 -3.14 18.07
N SER A 349 21.84 -4.40 17.73
CA SER A 349 22.62 -5.17 16.75
C SER A 349 21.72 -6.08 15.93
N PRO A 350 22.12 -6.43 14.69
CA PRO A 350 21.35 -7.32 13.85
C PRO A 350 21.08 -8.67 14.53
N PRO A 351 19.83 -9.17 14.51
CA PRO A 351 19.54 -10.51 15.02
C PRO A 351 20.26 -11.57 14.18
N PRO A 352 20.62 -12.71 14.79
CA PRO A 352 21.27 -13.80 14.07
C PRO A 352 20.36 -14.35 12.97
N TRP A 353 20.96 -14.77 11.85
CA TRP A 353 20.21 -15.24 10.69
C TRP A 353 19.30 -16.45 10.99
N SER A 354 19.72 -17.32 11.90
CA SER A 354 18.91 -18.46 12.37
C SER A 354 17.58 -18.02 13.00
N GLU A 355 17.56 -16.87 13.67
CA GLU A 355 16.34 -16.29 14.25
C GLU A 355 15.41 -15.77 13.15
N VAL A 356 15.96 -15.10 12.12
CA VAL A 356 15.19 -14.67 10.94
C VAL A 356 14.54 -15.87 10.25
N LEU A 357 15.31 -16.95 10.03
CA LEU A 357 14.80 -18.16 9.40
C LEU A 357 13.67 -18.82 10.21
N SER A 358 13.77 -18.81 11.54
CA SER A 358 12.72 -19.37 12.40
C SER A 358 11.35 -18.70 12.23
N ARG A 359 11.31 -17.44 11.76
CA ARG A 359 10.08 -16.68 11.49
C ARG A 359 9.57 -16.78 10.06
N LEU A 360 10.33 -17.46 9.19
CA LEU A 360 9.90 -17.82 7.84
C LEU A 360 9.30 -19.23 7.79
N GLY A 361 9.54 -20.03 8.84
CA GLY A 361 9.04 -21.40 9.01
C GLY A 361 10.10 -22.46 8.79
#